data_AF-A0A6A5EE80-F1
#
_entry.id   AF-A0A6A5EE80-F1
#
_cell.length_a   1.000
_cell.length_b   1.000
_cell.length_c   1.000
_cell.angle_alpha   90.00
_cell.angle_beta   90.00
_cell.angle_gamma   90.00
#
_symmetry.space_group_name_H-M   'P 1'
#
loop_
_entity.id
_entity.type
_entity.pdbx_description
1 polymer ?
#
loop_
_entity_poly.entity_id
_entity_poly.type
_entity_poly.pdbx_seq_one_letter_code
_entity_poly.pdbx_strand_id
1 'polypeptide(L)'
;MGLLAATPLLVMISLTVSLDNGLLKTPPMGWMAWERFRCDIDCKDDPENCIGETLFRDMADRLAEDGWKELGYEYVIIDDCWMSMLRDELGRLQPEPSSLVFLSNGQTSTHKPYNLLGNSTTILATIRSMMCLLARR
;
A
#
# COMPACT_ATOMS: atom_id res chain seq x y z
N MET A 1 6.16 51.45 15.77
CA MET A 1 4.86 50.78 15.97
C MET A 1 4.70 49.59 15.01
N GLY A 2 5.59 48.60 15.05
CA GLY A 2 5.58 47.51 14.04
C GLY A 2 5.98 46.11 14.52
N LEU A 3 6.40 45.92 15.78
CA LEU A 3 6.84 44.61 16.28
C LEU A 3 5.80 43.85 17.12
N LEU A 4 4.66 44.46 17.45
CA LEU A 4 3.66 43.87 18.36
C LEU A 4 2.58 43.04 17.65
N ALA A 5 2.49 43.09 16.31
CA ALA A 5 1.45 42.39 15.55
C ALA A 5 1.86 40.98 15.07
N ALA A 6 3.13 40.60 15.20
CA ALA A 6 3.64 39.31 14.71
C ALA A 6 3.47 38.15 15.72
N THR A 7 3.17 38.46 16.99
CA THR A 7 3.14 37.49 18.08
C THR A 7 1.91 36.57 18.15
N PRO A 8 0.67 36.95 17.74
CA PRO A 8 -0.44 35.99 17.75
C PRO A 8 -0.45 35.06 16.54
N LEU A 9 0.28 35.39 15.47
CA LEU A 9 0.37 34.54 14.26
C LEU A 9 1.27 33.31 14.48
N LEU A 10 2.26 33.40 15.38
CA LEU A 10 3.15 32.28 15.72
C LEU A 10 2.48 31.21 16.62
N VAL A 11 1.45 31.60 17.39
CA VAL A 11 0.79 30.71 18.36
C VAL A 11 -0.16 29.69 17.68
N MET A 12 -0.57 29.96 16.45
CA MET A 12 -1.46 29.06 15.68
C MET A 12 -0.75 27.86 15.04
N ILE A 13 0.58 27.73 15.19
CA ILE A 13 1.38 26.74 14.48
C ILE A 13 1.35 25.33 15.11
N SER A 14 0.85 25.13 16.34
CA SER A 14 1.28 23.93 17.11
C SER A 14 0.20 23.00 17.69
N LEU A 15 -0.97 22.84 17.06
CA LEU A 15 -1.94 21.80 17.45
C LEU A 15 -2.25 20.83 16.30
N THR A 16 -1.22 20.17 15.76
CA THR A 16 -1.43 18.95 14.96
C THR A 16 -1.51 17.77 15.91
N VAL A 17 -2.72 17.25 16.15
CA VAL A 17 -2.91 16.00 16.88
C VAL A 17 -2.74 14.85 15.89
N SER A 18 -1.67 14.06 16.03
CA SER A 18 -1.50 12.82 15.26
C SER A 18 -2.26 11.67 15.92
N LEU A 19 -2.66 10.68 15.12
CA LEU A 19 -3.22 9.43 15.65
C LEU A 19 -2.12 8.66 16.40
N ASP A 20 -2.18 8.65 17.74
CA ASP A 20 -1.25 7.88 18.58
C ASP A 20 -1.76 6.44 18.78
N ASN A 21 -1.58 5.61 17.76
CA ASN A 21 -1.91 4.18 17.80
C ASN A 21 -0.67 3.28 18.03
N GLY A 22 0.47 3.88 18.36
CA GLY A 22 1.73 3.15 18.62
C GLY A 22 2.45 2.59 17.38
N LEU A 23 1.93 2.80 16.16
CA LEU A 23 2.55 2.37 14.90
C LEU A 23 3.49 3.44 14.33
N LEU A 24 4.37 3.03 13.40
CA LEU A 24 5.25 3.93 12.63
C LEU A 24 6.11 4.88 13.49
N LYS A 25 6.60 4.40 14.64
CA LYS A 25 7.53 5.15 15.51
C LYS A 25 8.86 5.48 14.82
N THR A 26 9.23 4.69 13.83
CA THR A 26 10.28 4.96 12.85
C THR A 26 9.64 5.04 11.46
N PRO A 27 10.28 5.74 10.50
CA PRO A 27 9.81 5.74 9.12
C PRO A 27 9.60 4.30 8.61
N PRO A 28 8.45 3.96 8.00
CA PRO A 28 8.23 2.63 7.45
C PRO A 28 9.18 2.38 6.28
N MET A 29 9.75 1.18 6.25
CA MET A 29 10.64 0.73 5.18
C MET A 29 10.05 -0.49 4.49
N GLY A 30 9.97 -0.46 3.17
CA GLY A 30 9.34 -1.51 2.39
C GLY A 30 9.43 -1.25 0.89
N TRP A 31 8.72 -2.06 0.13
CA TRP A 31 8.65 -1.99 -1.32
C TRP A 31 7.22 -1.62 -1.77
N MET A 32 7.09 -0.81 -2.83
CA MET A 32 5.80 -0.44 -3.43
C MET A 32 5.81 -0.64 -4.95
N ALA A 33 4.71 -1.14 -5.50
CA ALA A 33 4.64 -1.49 -6.92
C ALA A 33 4.65 -0.26 -7.86
N TRP A 34 4.11 0.88 -7.42
CA TRP A 34 3.73 1.98 -8.32
C TRP A 34 4.87 2.54 -9.18
N GLU A 35 6.04 2.80 -8.59
CA GLU A 35 7.10 3.53 -9.29
C GLU A 35 7.61 2.74 -10.51
N ARG A 36 7.75 1.42 -10.34
CA ARG A 36 8.31 0.51 -11.34
C ARG A 36 7.27 -0.18 -12.23
N PHE A 37 6.13 -0.57 -11.68
CA PHE A 37 5.12 -1.40 -12.37
C PHE A 37 3.83 -0.64 -12.73
N ARG A 38 3.60 0.52 -12.11
CA ARG A 38 2.47 1.41 -12.42
C ARG A 38 1.12 0.65 -12.36
N CYS A 39 0.34 0.74 -13.43
CA CYS A 39 -0.99 0.15 -13.58
C CYS A 39 -0.99 -0.82 -14.77
N ASP A 40 0.00 -1.71 -14.82
CA ASP A 40 0.00 -2.80 -15.80
C ASP A 40 -0.99 -3.88 -15.35
N ILE A 41 -2.08 -4.05 -16.08
CA ILE A 41 -3.12 -5.05 -15.78
C ILE A 41 -3.14 -6.17 -16.81
N ASP A 42 -2.23 -6.15 -17.80
CA ASP A 42 -2.19 -7.14 -18.88
C ASP A 42 -1.40 -8.38 -18.47
N CYS A 43 -1.95 -9.14 -17.53
CA CYS A 43 -1.32 -10.38 -17.06
C CYS A 43 -1.29 -11.51 -18.09
N LYS A 44 -1.90 -11.32 -19.26
CA LYS A 44 -1.87 -12.32 -20.33
C LYS A 44 -0.63 -12.15 -21.19
N ASP A 45 -0.36 -10.91 -21.61
CA ASP A 45 0.75 -10.60 -22.50
C ASP A 45 2.02 -10.17 -21.73
N ASP A 46 1.88 -9.68 -20.48
CA ASP A 46 2.98 -9.38 -19.54
C ASP A 46 2.78 -10.00 -18.13
N PRO A 47 2.85 -11.34 -18.00
CA PRO A 47 2.56 -12.03 -16.74
C PRO A 47 3.57 -11.78 -15.62
N GLU A 48 4.79 -11.32 -15.94
CA GLU A 48 5.85 -11.10 -14.96
C GLU A 48 5.81 -9.68 -14.36
N ASN A 49 5.25 -8.70 -15.09
CA ASN A 49 5.21 -7.30 -14.63
C ASN A 49 3.81 -6.80 -14.28
N CYS A 50 2.75 -7.50 -14.67
CA CYS A 50 1.40 -7.07 -14.33
C CYS A 50 1.16 -7.02 -12.81
N ILE A 51 0.21 -6.18 -12.39
CA ILE A 51 -0.31 -6.08 -11.03
C ILE A 51 -1.13 -7.34 -10.73
N GLY A 52 -0.42 -8.39 -10.34
CA GLY A 52 -0.97 -9.71 -10.03
C GLY A 52 -0.27 -10.39 -8.85
N GLU A 53 -0.85 -11.50 -8.42
CA GLU A 53 -0.44 -12.27 -7.24
C GLU A 53 1.01 -12.74 -7.33
N THR A 54 1.43 -13.19 -8.51
CA THR A 54 2.81 -13.63 -8.77
C THR A 54 3.80 -12.51 -8.46
N LEU A 55 3.59 -11.30 -8.98
CA LEU A 55 4.46 -10.16 -8.73
C LEU A 55 4.65 -9.87 -7.24
N PHE A 56 3.56 -9.83 -6.47
CA PHE A 56 3.64 -9.52 -5.03
C PHE A 56 4.24 -10.65 -4.21
N ARG A 57 4.02 -11.91 -4.60
CA ARG A 57 4.68 -13.07 -3.99
C ARG A 57 6.18 -13.04 -4.25
N ASP A 58 6.57 -12.88 -5.51
CA ASP A 58 7.98 -12.86 -5.90
C ASP A 58 8.72 -11.72 -5.17
N MET A 59 8.12 -10.54 -5.06
CA MET A 59 8.72 -9.43 -4.30
C MET A 59 8.80 -9.73 -2.81
N ALA A 60 7.79 -10.39 -2.22
CA ALA A 60 7.85 -10.80 -0.82
C ALA A 60 8.98 -11.83 -0.59
N ASP A 61 9.16 -12.78 -1.51
CA ASP A 61 10.23 -13.77 -1.48
C ASP A 61 11.60 -13.09 -1.59
N ARG A 62 11.78 -12.17 -2.56
CA ARG A 62 13.03 -11.38 -2.68
C ARG A 62 13.32 -10.56 -1.43
N LEU A 63 12.31 -9.94 -0.81
CA LEU A 63 12.52 -9.20 0.45
C LEU A 63 13.05 -10.11 1.56
N ALA A 64 12.59 -11.35 1.63
CA ALA A 64 12.98 -12.33 2.65
C ALA A 64 14.30 -13.05 2.35
N GLU A 65 14.60 -13.33 1.08
CA GLU A 65 15.76 -14.13 0.67
C GLU A 65 17.01 -13.29 0.41
N ASP A 66 16.84 -12.06 -0.10
CA ASP A 66 17.96 -11.23 -0.57
C ASP A 66 18.57 -10.32 0.52
N GLY A 67 18.09 -10.41 1.77
CA GLY A 67 18.63 -9.64 2.90
C GLY A 67 17.92 -8.31 3.20
N TRP A 68 16.87 -7.94 2.45
CA TRP A 68 16.18 -6.66 2.63
C TRP A 68 15.43 -6.59 3.96
N LYS A 69 14.83 -7.71 4.37
CA LYS A 69 14.13 -7.82 5.63
C LYS A 69 15.04 -7.58 6.82
N GLU A 70 16.26 -8.10 6.78
CA GLU A 70 17.29 -7.92 7.80
C GLU A 70 17.74 -6.45 7.90
N LEU A 71 17.61 -5.70 6.81
CA LEU A 71 17.84 -4.25 6.75
C LEU A 71 16.62 -3.41 7.16
N GLY A 72 15.50 -4.05 7.54
CA GLY A 72 14.29 -3.39 8.03
C GLY A 72 13.20 -3.14 6.97
N TYR A 73 13.34 -3.67 5.76
CA TYR A 73 12.27 -3.59 4.75
C TYR A 73 11.21 -4.66 5.04
N GLU A 74 10.14 -4.27 5.73
CA GLU A 74 9.14 -5.20 6.30
C GLU A 74 7.78 -5.18 5.59
N TYR A 75 7.56 -4.20 4.71
CA TYR A 75 6.28 -3.96 4.06
C TYR A 75 6.34 -4.25 2.56
N VAL A 76 5.30 -4.93 2.06
CA VAL A 76 4.98 -5.01 0.62
C VAL A 76 3.70 -4.22 0.40
N ILE A 77 3.77 -3.15 -0.39
CA ILE A 77 2.69 -2.17 -0.55
C ILE A 77 2.07 -2.33 -1.94
N ILE A 78 0.77 -2.64 -1.96
CA ILE A 78 -0.06 -2.71 -3.15
C ILE A 78 -0.65 -1.31 -3.40
N ASP A 79 -0.23 -0.69 -4.50
CA ASP A 79 -0.73 0.62 -4.95
C ASP A 79 -1.97 0.47 -5.85
N ASP A 80 -2.30 1.45 -6.68
CA ASP A 80 -3.47 1.43 -7.57
C ASP A 80 -3.54 0.18 -8.48
N CYS A 81 -4.74 -0.08 -9.01
CA CYS A 81 -5.04 -1.13 -10.02
C CYS A 81 -5.11 -2.59 -9.53
N TRP A 82 -5.22 -2.79 -8.22
CA TRP A 82 -5.49 -4.09 -7.62
C TRP A 82 -6.99 -4.44 -7.51
N MET A 83 -7.87 -3.44 -7.54
CA MET A 83 -9.30 -3.57 -7.26
C MET A 83 -10.10 -3.90 -8.52
N SER A 84 -11.11 -4.74 -8.35
CA SER A 84 -12.19 -4.90 -9.31
C SER A 84 -12.88 -3.57 -9.63
N MET A 85 -13.29 -3.41 -10.88
CA MET A 85 -14.13 -2.28 -11.31
C MET A 85 -15.49 -2.24 -10.60
N LEU A 86 -15.94 -3.36 -10.03
CA LEU A 86 -17.21 -3.48 -9.32
C LEU A 86 -16.97 -3.84 -7.84
N ARG A 87 -17.82 -3.26 -6.99
CA ARG A 87 -17.97 -3.67 -5.60
C ARG A 87 -18.86 -4.91 -5.52
N ASP A 88 -18.77 -5.67 -4.42
CA ASP A 88 -19.75 -6.74 -4.19
C ASP A 88 -21.16 -6.21 -3.89
N GLU A 89 -22.09 -7.14 -3.78
CA GLU A 89 -23.48 -6.92 -3.39
C GLU A 89 -23.63 -6.16 -2.05
N LEU A 90 -22.61 -6.19 -1.18
CA LEU A 90 -22.59 -5.46 0.09
C LEU A 90 -21.85 -4.11 0.00
N GLY A 91 -21.43 -3.70 -1.19
CA GLY A 91 -20.72 -2.44 -1.44
C GLY A 91 -19.25 -2.46 -1.02
N ARG A 92 -18.66 -3.61 -0.71
CA ARG A 92 -17.26 -3.74 -0.29
C ARG A 92 -16.33 -3.74 -1.52
N LEU A 93 -15.12 -3.22 -1.33
CA LEU A 93 -14.07 -3.31 -2.33
C LEU A 93 -13.65 -4.77 -2.51
N GLN A 94 -13.38 -5.14 -3.76
CA GLN A 94 -12.93 -6.48 -4.12
C GLN A 94 -11.64 -6.38 -4.93
N PRO A 95 -10.71 -7.32 -4.79
CA PRO A 95 -9.59 -7.44 -5.71
C PRO A 95 -10.04 -7.91 -7.09
N GLU A 96 -9.23 -7.65 -8.12
CA GLU A 96 -9.41 -8.24 -9.44
C GLU A 96 -9.34 -9.77 -9.36
N PRO A 97 -10.44 -10.51 -9.64
CA PRO A 97 -10.52 -11.95 -9.35
C PRO A 97 -9.53 -12.79 -10.15
N SER A 98 -9.17 -12.34 -11.35
CA SER A 98 -8.27 -13.07 -12.25
C SER A 98 -6.79 -12.91 -11.90
N SER A 99 -6.40 -11.83 -11.23
CA SER A 99 -4.98 -11.52 -10.96
C SER A 99 -4.62 -11.57 -9.48
N LEU A 100 -5.55 -11.37 -8.54
CA LEU A 100 -5.26 -11.23 -7.11
C LEU A 100 -6.13 -12.14 -6.23
N VAL A 101 -5.99 -13.45 -6.44
CA VAL A 101 -6.81 -14.48 -5.78
C VAL A 101 -6.58 -14.50 -4.26
N PHE A 102 -5.34 -14.28 -3.81
CA PHE A 102 -5.02 -14.26 -2.38
C PHE A 102 -5.76 -13.16 -1.59
N LEU A 103 -6.05 -12.02 -2.22
CA LEU A 103 -6.87 -10.97 -1.61
C LEU A 103 -8.36 -11.37 -1.55
N SER A 104 -8.82 -12.21 -2.49
CA SER A 104 -10.24 -12.61 -2.59
C SER A 104 -10.67 -13.58 -1.48
N ASN A 105 -9.73 -14.35 -0.91
CA ASN A 105 -9.97 -15.36 0.13
C ASN A 105 -10.10 -14.80 1.57
N GLY A 106 -10.48 -13.52 1.73
CA GLY A 106 -10.73 -12.93 3.05
C GLY A 106 -9.47 -12.54 3.84
N GLN A 107 -8.32 -12.39 3.18
CA GLN A 107 -7.13 -11.76 3.75
C GLN A 107 -7.12 -10.23 3.60
N THR A 108 -8.30 -9.65 3.34
CA THR A 108 -8.56 -8.22 3.21
C THR A 108 -8.92 -7.59 4.55
N SER A 109 -7.99 -7.56 5.52
CA SER A 109 -8.02 -6.54 6.59
C SER A 109 -6.71 -6.53 7.36
N THR A 110 -6.04 -5.38 7.34
CA THR A 110 -5.25 -4.78 8.44
C THR A 110 -4.35 -5.73 9.24
N HIS A 111 -3.03 -5.63 9.06
CA HIS A 111 -2.02 -6.22 9.94
C HIS A 111 -2.07 -7.75 10.13
N LYS A 112 -2.71 -8.50 9.23
CA LYS A 112 -2.46 -9.94 9.20
C LYS A 112 -1.15 -10.18 8.44
N PRO A 113 -0.10 -10.70 9.11
CA PRO A 113 1.09 -11.13 8.40
C PRO A 113 0.66 -12.18 7.39
N TYR A 114 1.10 -12.01 6.15
CA TYR A 114 1.05 -13.13 5.23
C TYR A 114 2.08 -14.13 5.73
N ASN A 115 1.62 -15.21 6.34
CA ASN A 115 2.43 -16.42 6.54
C ASN A 115 2.60 -17.17 5.21
N LEU A 116 2.92 -16.45 4.12
CA LEU A 116 3.26 -17.09 2.84
C LEU A 116 4.60 -17.81 2.93
N LEU A 117 5.46 -17.40 3.88
CA LEU A 117 6.86 -17.82 3.97
C LEU A 117 7.33 -18.14 5.41
N GLY A 118 6.44 -18.19 6.40
CA GLY A 118 6.81 -18.45 7.80
C GLY A 118 7.57 -17.31 8.49
N ASN A 119 7.63 -16.13 7.87
CA ASN A 119 8.35 -14.95 8.33
C ASN A 119 7.43 -13.71 8.14
N SER A 120 7.29 -12.89 9.19
CA SER A 120 6.27 -11.83 9.31
C SER A 120 6.42 -10.66 8.33
N THR A 121 6.12 -10.83 7.04
CA THR A 121 6.08 -9.73 6.06
C THR A 121 4.64 -9.20 5.98
N THR A 122 4.49 -7.88 6.12
CA THR A 122 3.16 -7.25 6.16
C THR A 122 2.78 -6.73 4.78
N ILE A 123 1.67 -7.21 4.23
CA ILE A 123 1.11 -6.67 2.98
C ILE A 123 0.13 -5.55 3.33
N LEU A 124 0.33 -4.38 2.71
CA LEU A 124 -0.54 -3.22 2.85
C LEU A 124 -1.18 -2.89 1.51
N ALA A 125 -2.51 -3.02 1.42
CA ALA A 125 -3.26 -2.56 0.25
C ALA A 125 -3.74 -1.13 0.47
N THR A 126 -3.49 -0.26 -0.52
CA THR A 126 -3.95 1.13 -0.46
C THR A 126 -5.39 1.24 -0.96
N ILE A 127 -6.22 1.97 -0.21
CA ILE A 127 -7.62 2.29 -0.59
C ILE A 127 -7.60 3.62 -1.36
N ARG A 128 -6.81 3.72 -2.42
CA ARG A 128 -6.93 4.89 -3.30
C ARG A 128 -8.18 4.72 -4.15
N SER A 129 -9.27 5.33 -3.69
CA SER A 129 -10.51 5.43 -4.44
C SER A 129 -10.28 6.31 -5.67
N MET A 130 -10.16 5.72 -6.87
CA MET A 130 -10.38 6.32 -8.21
C MET A 130 -9.71 7.66 -8.59
N MET A 131 -9.00 8.34 -7.68
CA MET A 131 -8.79 9.79 -7.76
C MET A 131 -7.60 10.18 -8.64
N CYS A 132 -6.63 9.29 -8.88
CA CYS A 132 -5.44 9.68 -9.65
C CYS A 132 -5.50 9.39 -11.15
N LEU A 133 -6.08 8.26 -11.56
CA LEU A 133 -6.13 7.88 -12.97
C LEU A 133 -7.23 8.61 -13.76
N LEU A 134 -8.33 9.01 -13.09
CA LEU A 134 -9.36 9.86 -13.71
C LEU A 134 -8.94 11.34 -13.86
N ALA A 135 -7.84 11.77 -13.22
CA ALA A 135 -7.33 13.14 -13.32
C ALA A 135 -6.41 13.40 -14.53
N ARG A 136 -6.25 12.41 -15.43
CA ARG A 136 -5.46 12.51 -16.67
C ARG A 136 -6.26 12.20 -17.95
N ARG A 137 -7.58 12.34 -17.91
CA ARG A 137 -8.40 12.38 -19.13
C ARG A 137 -9.00 13.77 -19.31
#